data_AF-A0A0F9RRL1-F1
#
_entry.id   AF-A0A0F9RRL1-F1
#
_cell.length_a   1.000
_cell.length_b   1.000
_cell.length_c   1.000
_cell.angle_alpha   90.00
_cell.angle_beta   90.00
_cell.angle_gamma   90.00
#
_symmetry.space_group_name_H-M   'P 1'
#
loop_
_entity.id
_entity.type
_entity.pdbx_description
1 polymer ?
#
loop_
_entity_poly.entity_id
_entity_poly.type
_entity_poly.pdbx_seq_one_letter_code
_entity_poly.pdbx_strand_id
1 'polypeptide(L)'
;MKLMPENFFMKADKMSSAYGLEERVPYMDHRLVIFALGLSKNYKLQFWNEKYILKKIFSQILPKKIIKRRKRGYNVQLIIGLRIY
;
A
#
# COMPACT_ATOMS: atom_id res chain seq x y z
N MET A 1 12.01 -0.05 16.89
CA MET A 1 11.43 -1.17 16.13
C MET A 1 11.50 -0.83 14.64
N LYS A 2 12.37 -1.50 13.88
CA LYS A 2 12.63 -1.16 12.46
C LYS A 2 11.41 -1.60 11.63
N LEU A 3 10.78 -0.66 10.92
CA LEU A 3 9.66 -0.91 10.01
C LEU A 3 10.19 -1.58 8.73
N MET A 4 10.55 -2.87 8.82
CA MET A 4 10.96 -3.64 7.64
C MET A 4 9.72 -4.24 6.95
N PRO A 5 9.65 -4.27 5.60
CA PRO A 5 8.48 -4.72 4.84
C PRO A 5 7.98 -6.12 5.23
N GLU A 6 8.92 -7.01 5.54
CA GLU A 6 8.72 -8.36 6.03
C GLU A 6 7.83 -8.44 7.29
N ASN A 7 7.90 -7.46 8.19
CA ASN A 7 7.05 -7.44 9.38
C ASN A 7 5.57 -7.16 9.06
N PHE A 8 5.26 -6.52 7.94
CA PHE A 8 3.87 -6.28 7.55
C PHE A 8 3.24 -7.52 6.94
N PHE A 9 3.95 -8.19 6.02
CA PHE A 9 3.46 -9.42 5.39
C PHE A 9 3.29 -10.54 6.41
N MET A 10 4.27 -10.74 7.30
CA MET A 10 4.18 -11.77 8.31
C MET A 10 3.00 -11.54 9.28
N LYS A 11 2.74 -10.29 9.66
CA LYS A 11 1.60 -9.97 10.55
C LYS A 11 0.27 -10.22 9.87
N ALA A 12 0.12 -9.76 8.64
CA ALA A 12 -1.12 -9.89 7.90
C ALA A 12 -1.44 -11.36 7.59
N ASP A 13 -0.43 -12.14 7.19
CA ASP A 13 -0.52 -13.59 6.96
C ASP A 13 -0.93 -14.38 8.22
N LYS A 14 -0.27 -14.13 9.36
CA LYS A 14 -0.62 -14.77 10.65
C LYS A 14 -2.04 -14.42 11.08
N MET A 15 -2.45 -13.16 10.94
CA MET A 15 -3.81 -12.73 11.28
C MET A 15 -4.84 -13.38 10.37
N SER A 16 -4.61 -13.43 9.06
CA SER A 16 -5.54 -14.03 8.11
C SER A 16 -5.67 -15.55 8.34
N SER A 17 -4.55 -16.24 8.52
CA SER A 17 -4.51 -17.69 8.78
C SER A 17 -5.22 -18.08 10.08
N ALA A 18 -5.17 -17.22 11.11
CA ALA A 18 -5.88 -17.45 12.36
C ALA A 18 -7.41 -17.56 12.20
N TYR A 19 -7.96 -16.98 11.13
CA TYR A 19 -9.38 -17.04 10.79
C TYR A 19 -9.66 -17.92 9.56
N GLY A 20 -8.68 -18.72 9.12
CA GLY A 20 -8.81 -19.59 7.94
C GLY A 20 -8.96 -18.82 6.62
N LEU A 21 -8.54 -17.55 6.57
CA LEU A 21 -8.58 -16.72 5.38
C LEU A 21 -7.21 -16.70 4.70
N GLU A 22 -7.19 -16.71 3.37
CA GLU A 22 -5.97 -16.52 2.58
C GLU A 22 -5.87 -15.07 2.08
N GLU A 23 -4.87 -14.33 2.55
CA GLU A 23 -4.61 -12.97 2.03
C GLU A 23 -3.81 -13.03 0.74
N ARG A 24 -4.29 -12.32 -0.29
CA ARG A 24 -3.54 -12.13 -1.54
C ARG A 24 -2.92 -10.74 -1.59
N VAL A 25 -1.70 -10.67 -2.11
CA VAL A 25 -0.95 -9.41 -2.27
C VAL A 25 -0.65 -9.15 -3.76
N PRO A 26 -1.64 -8.68 -4.57
CA PRO A 26 -1.49 -8.55 -6.02
C PRO A 26 -0.32 -7.67 -6.46
N TYR A 27 0.05 -6.68 -5.66
CA TYR A 27 1.17 -5.79 -5.95
C TYR A 27 2.55 -6.46 -5.83
N MET A 28 2.63 -7.65 -5.20
CA MET A 28 3.86 -8.43 -5.04
C MET A 28 4.00 -9.54 -6.10
N ASP A 29 3.18 -9.53 -7.16
CA ASP A 29 3.39 -10.42 -8.30
C ASP A 29 4.76 -10.12 -8.94
N HIS A 30 5.57 -11.18 -9.13
CA HIS A 30 6.93 -11.06 -9.65
C HIS A 30 7.00 -10.32 -10.99
N ARG A 31 6.01 -10.51 -11.89
CA ARG A 31 5.95 -9.85 -13.19
C ARG A 31 5.73 -8.35 -13.03
N LEU A 32 4.85 -7.98 -12.10
CA LEU A 32 4.57 -6.58 -11.80
C LEU A 32 5.78 -5.90 -11.16
N VAL A 33 6.48 -6.59 -10.26
CA VAL A 33 7.69 -6.08 -9.61
C VAL A 33 8.79 -5.85 -10.64
N ILE A 34 9.05 -6.81 -11.52
CA ILE A 34 10.05 -6.68 -12.61
C ILE A 34 9.70 -5.50 -13.52
N PHE A 35 8.44 -5.40 -13.94
CA PHE A 35 7.97 -4.26 -14.72
C PHE A 35 8.18 -2.92 -13.98
N ALA A 36 7.82 -2.87 -12.70
CA ALA A 36 7.99 -1.68 -11.88
C ALA A 36 9.47 -1.32 -11.68
N LEU A 37 10.38 -2.28 -11.63
CA LEU A 37 11.83 -2.03 -11.53
C LEU A 37 12.37 -1.37 -12.80
N GLY A 38 11.94 -1.80 -13.98
CA GLY A 38 12.32 -1.20 -15.27
C GLY A 38 11.67 0.16 -15.57
N LEU A 39 10.64 0.55 -14.83
CA LEU A 39 9.90 1.79 -15.06
C LEU A 39 10.70 3.05 -14.64
N SER A 40 10.75 4.05 -15.53
CA SER A 40 11.38 5.35 -15.26
C SER A 40 10.82 6.03 -14.01
N LYS A 41 11.70 6.72 -13.26
CA LYS A 41 11.37 7.39 -11.99
C LYS A 41 10.22 8.40 -12.15
N ASN A 42 10.13 9.07 -13.30
CA ASN A 42 9.07 10.08 -13.59
C ASN A 42 7.65 9.49 -13.55
N TYR A 43 7.49 8.18 -13.80
CA TYR A 43 6.21 7.51 -13.69
C TYR A 43 5.86 7.12 -12.24
N LYS A 44 6.87 6.99 -11.38
CA LYS A 44 6.69 6.65 -9.95
C LYS A 44 6.40 7.89 -9.12
N LEU A 45 7.13 8.97 -9.40
CA LEU A 45 7.05 10.27 -8.74
C LEU A 45 7.13 11.37 -9.80
N GLN A 46 6.14 12.24 -9.83
CA GLN A 46 6.17 13.44 -10.66
C GLN A 46 6.07 14.68 -9.76
N PHE A 47 7.15 15.44 -9.65
CA PHE A 47 7.32 16.49 -8.64
C PHE A 47 7.02 15.97 -7.22
N TRP A 48 5.90 16.37 -6.64
CA TRP A 48 5.43 15.95 -5.31
C TRP A 48 4.31 14.90 -5.36
N ASN A 49 3.96 14.43 -6.56
CA ASN A 49 2.87 13.48 -6.76
C ASN A 49 3.40 12.04 -6.78
N GLU A 50 3.37 11.41 -5.60
CA GLU A 50 3.70 9.99 -5.44
C GLU A 50 2.67 9.08 -6.12
N LYS A 51 3.12 7.89 -6.52
CA LYS A 51 2.28 6.86 -7.18
C LYS A 51 1.61 7.39 -8.44
N TYR A 52 2.32 8.24 -9.20
CA TYR A 52 1.74 9.00 -10.29
C TYR A 52 1.06 8.10 -11.35
N ILE A 53 1.75 7.07 -11.83
CA ILE A 53 1.19 6.15 -12.83
C ILE A 53 -0.08 5.43 -12.32
N LEU A 54 -0.09 4.99 -11.05
CA LEU A 54 -1.27 4.35 -10.46
C LEU A 54 -2.44 5.33 -10.37
N LYS A 55 -2.19 6.56 -9.91
CA LYS A 55 -3.22 7.60 -9.87
C LYS A 55 -3.77 7.93 -11.26
N LYS A 56 -2.92 7.92 -12.28
CA LYS A 56 -3.33 8.18 -13.66
C LYS A 56 -4.22 7.05 -14.20
N ILE A 57 -3.80 5.79 -14.04
CA ILE A 57 -4.56 4.61 -14.49
C ILE A 57 -5.94 4.56 -13.83
N PHE A 58 -6.00 4.72 -12.51
CA PHE A 58 -7.27 4.63 -11.78
C PHE A 58 -8.10 5.91 -11.79
N SER A 59 -7.64 6.99 -12.44
CA SER A 59 -8.37 8.28 -12.46
C SER A 59 -9.75 8.21 -13.11
N GLN A 60 -9.95 7.24 -14.00
CA GLN A 60 -11.22 7.00 -14.68
C GLN A 60 -12.17 6.09 -13.89
N ILE A 61 -11.64 5.34 -12.91
CA ILE A 61 -12.40 4.32 -12.15
C ILE A 61 -12.73 4.81 -10.74
N LEU A 62 -11.82 5.57 -10.11
CA LEU A 62 -11.97 6.02 -8.73
C LEU A 62 -12.38 7.49 -8.63
N PRO A 63 -13.19 7.86 -7.62
CA PRO A 63 -13.53 9.25 -7.36
C PRO A 63 -12.30 10.15 -7.20
N LYS A 64 -12.38 11.40 -7.70
CA LYS A 64 -11.30 12.40 -7.64
C LYS A 64 -10.76 12.61 -6.22
N LYS A 65 -11.61 12.47 -5.19
CA LYS A 65 -11.23 12.57 -3.77
C LYS A 65 -10.20 11.50 -3.36
N ILE A 66 -10.32 10.26 -3.86
CA ILE A 66 -9.39 9.16 -3.56
C ILE A 66 -8.07 9.38 -4.32
N ILE A 67 -8.14 9.76 -5.58
CA ILE A 67 -6.96 9.97 -6.45
C ILE A 67 -6.07 11.11 -5.94
N LYS A 68 -6.68 12.23 -5.50
CA LYS A 68 -5.95 13.39 -4.98
C LYS A 68 -5.43 13.20 -3.54
N ARG A 69 -5.81 12.11 -2.86
CA ARG A 69 -5.42 11.85 -1.47
C ARG A 69 -3.90 11.66 -1.36
N ARG A 70 -3.29 12.28 -0.35
CA ARG A 70 -1.88 12.05 0.00
C ARG A 70 -1.68 10.63 0.50
N LYS A 71 -0.53 10.02 0.16
CA LYS A 71 -0.12 8.73 0.71
C LYS A 71 -0.06 8.84 2.23
N ARG A 72 -0.70 7.89 2.91
CA ARG A 72 -0.56 7.68 4.35
C ARG A 72 0.08 6.32 4.51
N GLY A 73 1.16 6.25 5.29
CA GLY A 73 1.76 4.97 5.65
C GLY A 73 0.83 4.18 6.57
N TYR A 74 1.10 2.89 6.70
CA TYR A 74 0.53 2.05 7.75
C TYR A 74 1.17 2.40 9.10
N ASN A 75 0.97 3.65 9.55
CA ASN A 75 1.13 3.97 10.95
C ASN A 75 -0.18 3.56 11.59
N VAL A 76 -0.21 2.37 12.18
CA VAL A 76 -1.28 2.01 13.11
C VAL A 76 -1.25 3.09 14.20
N GLN A 77 -2.21 4.01 14.13
CA GLN A 77 -2.50 4.91 15.23
C GLN A 77 -3.23 4.08 16.27
N LEU A 78 -2.48 3.42 17.15
CA LEU A 78 -3.04 2.88 18.40
C LEU A 78 -3.46 4.01 19.36
N ILE A 79 -3.17 5.28 19.04
CA ILE A 79 -3.39 6.40 19.93
C ILE A 79 -4.43 7.34 19.32
N ILE A 80 -5.69 7.04 19.64
CA ILE A 80 -6.79 8.00 19.87
C ILE A 80 -8.00 7.31 20.54
N GLY A 81 -8.03 5.96 20.66
CA GLY A 81 -9.23 5.25 21.15
C GLY A 81 -9.08 4.14 22.20
N LEU A 82 -7.89 3.78 22.70
CA LEU A 82 -7.75 2.83 23.83
C LEU A 82 -7.70 3.57 25.17
N ARG A 83 -8.78 4.30 25.50
CA ARG A 83 -9.06 4.76 26.86
C ARG A 83 -10.43 4.30 27.37
N ILE A 84 -10.85 3.08 27.05
CA ILE A 84 -11.92 2.45 27.82
C ILE A 84 -11.72 0.93 27.84
N TYR A 85 -11.50 0.43 29.07
CA TYR A 85 -11.29 -0.95 29.56
C TYR A 85 -9.95 -1.61 29.25
#